data_AF-A0A0Q6ZJC9-F1
#
_entry.id   AF-A0A0Q6ZJC9-F1
#
_cell.length_a   1.000
_cell.length_b   1.000
_cell.length_c   1.000
_cell.angle_alpha   90.00
_cell.angle_beta   90.00
_cell.angle_gamma   90.00
#
_symmetry.space_group_name_H-M   'P 1'
#
loop_
_entity.id
_entity.type
_entity.pdbx_description
1 polymer ?
#
loop_
_entity_poly.entity_id
_entity_poly.type
_entity_poly.pdbx_seq_one_letter_code
_entity_poly.pdbx_strand_id
1 'polypeptide(L)'
;MTTAHAFTLSGTGRINNAMAMLDDICEHFVEHAEVNRDGAAAVFESEEARVDIAVADDRLLIAIACESEEAVQATRVMLAEHLFYFAGDEPLELTWTNSARRDRPANLHEATVVSAFNVTPRMRRLVIACEDVQPFIGGDMHVRVLVPPVDREPVWPGIHDNGRIAWPTGEDTLLARVYTIRKVDVEHSQLWIDVFQHPEPGVETPGADFARDARPGQRLALLGPGGGDLPSAQTIFLAGDETALPAIARIAAEIPSGTQLKAIIEVHDEAEEQALSSRGSIEVEWLHRSTYPSDTKGVLATTICNALVDVDAQTFVWVACEKADVRTVRKFLAPKQRDRKLQYLAWYWERT
;
A
#
# COMPACT_ATOMS: atom_id res chain seq x y z
N MET A 1 -11.11 -4.54 26.55
CA MET A 1 -10.82 -5.99 26.65
C MET A 1 -9.52 -6.17 25.91
N THR A 2 -8.44 -6.48 26.59
CA THR A 2 -7.15 -6.79 25.96
C THR A 2 -7.36 -8.03 25.09
N THR A 3 -7.34 -7.88 23.77
CA THR A 3 -7.35 -9.03 22.87
C THR A 3 -6.08 -9.84 23.15
N ALA A 4 -6.27 -11.10 23.52
CA ALA A 4 -5.13 -11.98 23.80
C ALA A 4 -4.56 -12.42 22.45
N HIS A 5 -3.36 -11.94 22.11
CA HIS A 5 -2.60 -12.44 20.96
C HIS A 5 -2.21 -13.91 21.20
N ALA A 6 -3.05 -14.83 20.72
CA ALA A 6 -2.95 -16.26 21.01
C ALA A 6 -1.94 -17.00 20.12
N PHE A 7 -1.61 -16.42 18.96
CA PHE A 7 -0.70 -17.02 18.00
C PHE A 7 0.67 -16.35 18.12
N THR A 8 1.71 -17.16 18.32
CA THR A 8 3.07 -16.66 18.53
C THR A 8 4.08 -17.34 17.62
N LEU A 9 5.14 -16.60 17.31
CA LEU A 9 6.29 -17.09 16.57
C LEU A 9 7.56 -16.46 17.14
N SER A 10 8.63 -17.24 17.24
CA SER A 10 9.93 -16.73 17.69
C SER A 10 10.99 -16.87 16.61
N GLY A 11 11.83 -15.86 16.45
CA GLY A 11 12.91 -15.81 15.49
C GLY A 11 14.25 -15.45 16.13
N THR A 12 15.33 -15.78 15.44
CA THR A 12 16.68 -15.37 15.80
C THR A 12 17.40 -14.85 14.57
N GLY A 13 17.86 -13.60 14.65
CA GLY A 13 18.69 -12.95 13.65
C GLY A 13 20.14 -12.83 14.11
N ARG A 14 21.12 -13.13 13.24
CA ARG A 14 22.55 -12.90 13.47
C ARG A 14 23.08 -11.95 12.41
N ILE A 15 23.63 -10.83 12.86
CA ILE A 15 24.22 -9.75 12.07
C ILE A 15 25.43 -9.19 12.83
N ASN A 16 26.37 -8.49 12.19
CA ASN A 16 27.59 -8.04 12.86
C ASN A 16 27.33 -6.97 13.93
N ASN A 17 26.28 -6.15 13.76
CA ASN A 17 25.89 -5.16 14.77
C ASN A 17 24.38 -5.19 15.04
N ALA A 18 23.96 -6.10 15.91
CA ALA A 18 22.54 -6.27 16.27
C ALA A 18 21.95 -5.04 16.98
N MET A 19 22.76 -4.26 17.71
CA MET A 19 22.29 -3.03 18.35
C MET A 19 21.96 -1.95 17.33
N ALA A 20 22.84 -1.71 16.36
CA ALA A 20 22.59 -0.74 15.29
C ALA A 20 21.35 -1.14 14.47
N MET A 21 21.23 -2.41 14.12
CA MET A 21 20.03 -2.94 13.44
C MET A 21 18.76 -2.68 14.25
N LEU A 22 18.78 -2.88 15.57
CA LEU A 22 17.61 -2.59 16.41
C LEU A 22 17.27 -1.09 16.44
N ASP A 23 18.27 -0.21 16.43
CA ASP A 23 18.07 1.24 16.39
C ASP A 23 17.43 1.66 15.05
N ASP A 24 17.91 1.14 13.92
CA ASP A 24 17.35 1.41 12.58
C ASP A 24 15.88 0.96 12.47
N ILE A 25 15.57 -0.24 12.98
CA ILE A 25 14.18 -0.74 13.02
C ILE A 25 13.32 0.17 13.90
N CYS A 26 13.81 0.56 15.08
CA CYS A 26 13.05 1.44 15.97
C CYS A 26 12.72 2.76 15.29
N GLU A 27 13.69 3.39 14.62
CA GLU A 27 13.49 4.66 13.91
C GLU A 27 12.46 4.53 12.77
N HIS A 28 12.57 3.46 11.98
CA HIS A 28 11.67 3.23 10.84
C HIS A 28 10.22 2.96 11.24
N PHE A 29 10.01 2.15 12.27
CA PHE A 29 8.67 1.70 12.64
C PHE A 29 7.88 2.71 13.48
N VAL A 30 8.46 3.84 13.93
CA VAL A 30 7.70 4.91 14.63
C VAL A 30 6.57 5.47 13.76
N GLU A 31 6.69 5.39 12.43
CA GLU A 31 5.61 5.81 11.51
C GLU A 31 4.48 4.77 11.39
N HIS A 32 4.69 3.55 11.86
CA HIS A 32 3.82 2.39 11.61
C HIS A 32 3.28 1.71 12.88
N ALA A 33 3.93 1.91 14.04
CA ALA A 33 3.56 1.28 15.31
C ALA A 33 3.92 2.18 16.51
N GLU A 34 3.33 1.90 17.66
CA GLU A 34 3.83 2.43 18.92
C GLU A 34 5.12 1.69 19.31
N VAL A 35 6.23 2.44 19.36
CA VAL A 35 7.57 1.87 19.60
C VAL A 35 8.04 2.25 21.01
N ASN A 36 8.23 1.25 21.86
CA ASN A 36 8.74 1.40 23.22
C ASN A 36 10.14 0.78 23.33
N ARG A 37 11.16 1.64 23.46
CA ARG A 37 12.57 1.25 23.54
C ARG A 37 13.06 1.21 24.98
N ASP A 38 13.70 0.12 25.40
CA ASP A 38 14.41 0.00 26.68
C ASP A 38 15.78 -0.68 26.50
N GLY A 39 16.84 0.13 26.42
CA GLY A 39 18.21 -0.36 26.35
C GLY A 39 18.48 -1.27 25.16
N ALA A 40 18.61 -2.58 25.42
CA ALA A 40 18.84 -3.61 24.41
C ALA A 40 17.54 -4.27 23.90
N ALA A 41 16.36 -3.83 24.34
CA ALA A 41 15.06 -4.35 23.92
C ALA A 41 14.16 -3.25 23.34
N ALA A 42 13.23 -3.65 22.49
CA ALA A 42 12.17 -2.79 21.95
C ALA A 42 10.88 -3.60 21.78
N VAL A 43 9.76 -2.93 22.01
CA VAL A 43 8.41 -3.45 21.77
C VAL A 43 7.73 -2.58 20.73
N PHE A 44 7.15 -3.22 19.72
CA PHE A 44 6.37 -2.60 18.66
C PHE A 44 4.94 -3.09 18.81
N GLU A 45 3.99 -2.18 19.03
CA GLU A 45 2.57 -2.49 19.20
C GLU A 45 1.73 -1.77 18.12
N SER A 46 0.92 -2.54 17.41
CA SER A 46 -0.19 -2.07 16.58
C SER A 46 -1.51 -2.70 17.07
N GLU A 47 -2.62 -2.40 16.42
CA GLU A 47 -3.90 -3.04 16.72
C GLU A 47 -3.86 -4.55 16.42
N GLU A 48 -3.15 -4.98 15.37
CA GLU A 48 -3.14 -6.37 14.92
C GLU A 48 -1.97 -7.21 15.48
N ALA A 49 -0.89 -6.57 15.92
CA ALA A 49 0.35 -7.26 16.25
C ALA A 49 1.14 -6.63 17.40
N ARG A 50 1.78 -7.50 18.16
CA ARG A 50 2.87 -7.16 19.07
C ARG A 50 4.16 -7.85 18.60
N VAL A 51 5.24 -7.09 18.49
CA VAL A 51 6.57 -7.61 18.19
C VAL A 51 7.53 -7.17 19.29
N ASP A 52 8.17 -8.13 19.94
CA ASP A 52 9.24 -7.89 20.91
C ASP A 52 10.58 -8.25 20.25
N ILE A 53 11.55 -7.32 20.26
CA ILE A 53 12.91 -7.56 19.76
C ILE A 53 13.90 -7.23 20.87
N ALA A 54 14.78 -8.16 21.20
CA ALA A 54 15.86 -7.96 22.16
C ALA A 54 17.21 -8.34 21.57
N VAL A 55 18.27 -7.63 21.96
CA VAL A 55 19.64 -7.96 21.61
C VAL A 55 20.30 -8.72 22.75
N ALA A 56 20.78 -9.92 22.45
CA ALA A 56 21.57 -10.74 23.37
C ALA A 56 22.65 -11.49 22.59
N ASP A 57 23.89 -11.50 23.08
CA ASP A 57 25.04 -12.19 22.46
C ASP A 57 25.20 -11.89 20.95
N ASP A 58 25.10 -10.60 20.58
CA ASP A 58 25.13 -10.10 19.19
C ASP A 58 24.06 -10.73 18.26
N ARG A 59 22.93 -11.12 18.84
CA ARG A 59 21.77 -11.66 18.11
C ARG A 59 20.53 -10.87 18.42
N LEU A 60 19.66 -10.78 17.43
CA LEU A 60 18.28 -10.34 17.58
C LEU A 60 17.45 -11.54 18.01
N LEU A 61 16.85 -11.47 19.18
CA LEU A 61 15.81 -12.37 19.65
C LEU A 61 14.46 -11.73 19.36
N ILE A 62 13.64 -12.39 18.55
CA ILE A 62 12.39 -11.83 18.03
C ILE A 62 11.24 -12.69 18.56
N ALA A 63 10.20 -12.06 19.09
CA ALA A 63 8.93 -12.68 19.37
C ALA A 63 7.80 -11.89 18.68
N ILE A 64 6.95 -12.59 17.95
CA ILE A 64 5.76 -12.04 17.29
C ILE A 64 4.55 -12.65 17.98
N ALA A 65 3.56 -11.83 18.30
CA ALA A 65 2.26 -12.26 18.79
C ALA A 65 1.15 -11.53 18.02
N CYS A 66 0.20 -12.28 17.46
CA CYS A 66 -0.95 -11.74 16.74
C CYS A 66 -2.25 -12.47 17.10
N GLU A 67 -3.37 -11.96 16.59
CA GLU A 67 -4.71 -12.51 16.83
C GLU A 67 -5.04 -13.74 15.96
N SER A 68 -4.32 -13.94 14.86
CA SER A 68 -4.51 -15.08 13.94
C SER A 68 -3.17 -15.63 13.42
N GLU A 69 -3.19 -16.87 12.91
CA GLU A 69 -2.01 -17.47 12.31
C GLU A 69 -1.59 -16.72 11.02
N GLU A 70 -2.56 -16.29 10.22
CA GLU A 70 -2.34 -15.47 9.02
C GLU A 70 -1.62 -14.16 9.36
N ALA A 71 -2.05 -13.47 10.42
CA ALA A 71 -1.41 -12.25 10.88
C ALA A 71 0.03 -12.49 11.32
N VAL A 72 0.30 -13.57 12.08
CA VAL A 72 1.67 -13.94 12.46
C VAL A 72 2.56 -14.13 11.23
N GLN A 73 2.05 -14.80 10.17
CA GLN A 73 2.82 -15.01 8.95
C GLN A 73 3.06 -13.71 8.18
N ALA A 74 2.06 -12.82 8.09
CA ALA A 74 2.19 -11.51 7.46
C ALA A 74 3.22 -10.64 8.21
N THR A 75 3.14 -10.56 9.53
CA THR A 75 4.10 -9.84 10.38
C THR A 75 5.50 -10.43 10.28
N ARG A 76 5.64 -11.76 10.20
CA ARG A 76 6.93 -12.44 9.94
C ARG A 76 7.56 -11.98 8.63
N VAL A 77 6.81 -12.02 7.53
CA VAL A 77 7.28 -11.61 6.20
C VAL A 77 7.66 -10.14 6.21
N MET A 78 6.78 -9.28 6.74
CA MET A 78 7.01 -7.85 6.86
C MET A 78 8.31 -7.55 7.61
N LEU A 79 8.50 -8.16 8.79
CA LEU A 79 9.69 -7.94 9.60
C LEU A 79 10.96 -8.48 8.92
N ALA A 80 10.88 -9.66 8.30
CA ALA A 80 12.00 -10.24 7.57
C ALA A 80 12.44 -9.35 6.39
N GLU A 81 11.52 -8.81 5.59
CA GLU A 81 11.89 -7.90 4.49
C GLU A 81 12.58 -6.63 5.01
N HIS A 82 12.11 -6.04 6.12
CA HIS A 82 12.75 -4.86 6.72
C HIS A 82 14.13 -5.18 7.29
N LEU A 83 14.29 -6.31 8.00
CA LEU A 83 15.58 -6.73 8.53
C LEU A 83 16.63 -6.89 7.42
N PHE A 84 16.26 -7.51 6.29
CA PHE A 84 17.15 -7.65 5.15
C PHE A 84 17.38 -6.34 4.40
N TYR A 85 16.37 -5.46 4.34
CA TYR A 85 16.52 -4.12 3.78
C TYR A 85 17.58 -3.31 4.56
N PHE A 86 17.48 -3.28 5.89
CA PHE A 86 18.44 -2.57 6.74
C PHE A 86 19.82 -3.23 6.76
N ALA A 87 19.90 -4.55 6.59
CA ALA A 87 21.19 -5.23 6.49
C ALA A 87 21.94 -4.84 5.22
N GLY A 88 21.22 -4.50 4.14
CA GLY A 88 21.83 -4.17 2.85
C GLY A 88 22.70 -5.32 2.33
N ASP A 89 23.99 -5.05 2.13
CA ASP A 89 24.97 -6.05 1.68
C ASP A 89 25.55 -6.89 2.84
N GLU A 90 25.20 -6.58 4.08
CA GLU A 90 25.69 -7.29 5.25
C GLU A 90 25.06 -8.70 5.35
N PRO A 91 25.85 -9.76 5.65
CA PRO A 91 25.30 -11.09 5.83
C PRO A 91 24.40 -11.15 7.08
N LEU A 92 23.10 -11.34 6.86
CA LEU A 92 22.10 -11.59 7.87
C LEU A 92 21.64 -13.05 7.80
N GLU A 93 21.82 -13.79 8.90
CA GLU A 93 21.19 -15.10 9.09
C GLU A 93 19.92 -14.90 9.93
N LEU A 94 18.76 -15.30 9.40
CA LEU A 94 17.49 -15.22 10.10
C LEU A 94 16.81 -16.59 10.11
N THR A 95 16.44 -17.05 11.30
CA THR A 95 15.80 -18.36 11.51
C THR A 95 14.55 -18.21 12.36
N TRP A 96 13.56 -19.06 12.14
CA TRP A 96 12.29 -19.06 12.87
C TRP A 96 12.05 -20.42 13.54
N THR A 97 11.55 -20.39 14.76
CA THR A 97 11.15 -21.57 15.53
C THR A 97 9.64 -21.66 15.55
N ASN A 98 9.11 -22.90 15.47
CA ASN A 98 7.68 -23.18 15.52
C ASN A 98 6.83 -22.60 14.36
N SER A 99 7.44 -22.27 13.22
CA SER A 99 6.65 -21.93 12.02
C SER A 99 6.11 -23.21 11.37
N ALA A 100 4.79 -23.35 11.27
CA ALA A 100 4.21 -24.24 10.27
C ALA A 100 4.80 -23.85 8.90
N ARG A 101 5.45 -24.80 8.23
CA ARG A 101 6.04 -24.53 6.92
C ARG A 101 4.89 -24.28 5.95
N ARG A 102 4.75 -23.03 5.48
CA ARG A 102 3.86 -22.70 4.37
C ARG A 102 4.70 -22.60 3.11
N ASP A 103 4.29 -23.31 2.07
CA ASP A 103 4.98 -23.28 0.78
C ASP A 103 4.67 -21.99 -0.01
N ARG A 104 3.66 -21.21 0.42
CA ARG A 104 3.22 -19.96 -0.21
C ARG A 104 2.85 -18.88 0.81
N PRO A 105 2.95 -17.58 0.47
CA PRO A 105 2.46 -16.50 1.30
C PRO A 105 0.98 -16.69 1.66
N ALA A 106 0.62 -16.38 2.91
CA ALA A 106 -0.75 -16.56 3.40
C ALA A 106 -1.77 -15.63 2.72
N ASN A 107 -1.32 -14.46 2.31
CA ASN A 107 -2.07 -13.40 1.64
C ASN A 107 -1.88 -13.42 0.12
N LEU A 108 -1.60 -14.59 -0.46
CA LEU A 108 -1.56 -14.78 -1.90
C LEU A 108 -2.89 -15.37 -2.37
N HIS A 109 -3.58 -14.62 -3.23
CA HIS A 109 -4.86 -15.00 -3.81
C HIS A 109 -4.71 -15.18 -5.32
N GLU A 110 -4.86 -16.42 -5.79
CA GLU A 110 -4.94 -16.65 -7.23
C GLU A 110 -6.25 -16.09 -7.78
N ALA A 111 -6.16 -15.45 -8.94
CA ALA A 111 -7.25 -14.70 -9.51
C ALA A 111 -7.20 -14.73 -11.05
N THR A 112 -8.29 -14.30 -11.67
CA THR A 112 -8.44 -14.32 -13.13
C THR A 112 -9.11 -13.06 -13.63
N VAL A 113 -8.60 -12.49 -14.72
CA VAL A 113 -9.25 -11.36 -15.41
C VAL A 113 -10.61 -11.82 -15.95
N VAL A 114 -11.68 -11.15 -15.56
CA VAL A 114 -13.03 -11.34 -16.09
C VAL A 114 -13.26 -10.44 -17.29
N SER A 115 -12.90 -9.17 -17.16
CA SER A 115 -13.01 -8.18 -18.24
C SER A 115 -12.09 -6.98 -18.02
N ALA A 116 -11.86 -6.21 -19.08
CA ALA A 116 -11.06 -4.99 -19.04
C ALA A 116 -11.66 -3.93 -19.99
N PHE A 117 -11.90 -2.72 -19.49
CA PHE A 117 -12.53 -1.64 -20.27
C PHE A 117 -12.09 -0.26 -19.79
N ASN A 118 -12.24 0.75 -20.64
CA ASN A 118 -11.90 2.13 -20.31
C ASN A 118 -13.07 2.79 -19.56
N VAL A 119 -12.78 3.37 -18.39
CA VAL A 119 -13.71 4.19 -17.59
C VAL A 119 -13.70 5.63 -18.12
N THR A 120 -12.49 6.12 -18.41
CA THR A 120 -12.19 7.37 -19.12
C THR A 120 -11.11 7.06 -20.16
N PRO A 121 -10.76 7.96 -21.09
CA PRO A 121 -9.76 7.68 -22.12
C PRO A 121 -8.41 7.16 -21.57
N ARG A 122 -7.97 7.63 -20.39
CA ARG A 122 -6.74 7.21 -19.73
C ARG A 122 -6.93 6.41 -18.43
N MET A 123 -8.15 6.03 -18.05
CA MET A 123 -8.37 5.12 -16.92
C MET A 123 -8.94 3.79 -17.40
N ARG A 124 -8.21 2.70 -17.16
CA ARG A 124 -8.63 1.35 -17.54
C ARG A 124 -8.99 0.52 -16.32
N ARG A 125 -10.22 0.01 -16.25
CA ARG A 125 -10.69 -0.88 -15.20
C ARG A 125 -10.47 -2.33 -15.59
N LEU A 126 -9.84 -3.08 -14.69
CA LEU A 126 -9.80 -4.53 -14.68
C LEU A 126 -10.85 -5.04 -13.69
N VAL A 127 -11.68 -5.97 -14.13
CA VAL A 127 -12.56 -6.76 -13.26
C VAL A 127 -11.91 -8.13 -13.08
N ILE A 128 -11.65 -8.51 -11.84
CA ILE A 128 -10.84 -9.67 -11.48
C ILE A 128 -11.69 -10.58 -10.61
N ALA A 129 -11.84 -11.84 -10.99
CA ALA A 129 -12.46 -12.86 -10.15
C ALA A 129 -11.43 -13.43 -9.17
N CYS A 130 -11.84 -13.59 -7.92
CA CYS A 130 -11.05 -14.20 -6.85
C CYS A 130 -11.99 -15.10 -6.03
N GLU A 131 -11.56 -16.33 -5.71
CA GLU A 131 -12.41 -17.31 -5.03
C GLU A 131 -12.91 -16.81 -3.67
N ASP A 132 -12.01 -16.22 -2.89
CA ASP A 132 -12.35 -15.56 -1.64
C ASP A 132 -12.01 -14.07 -1.72
N VAL A 133 -13.05 -13.23 -1.61
CA VAL A 133 -12.92 -11.78 -1.60
C VAL A 133 -12.98 -11.17 -0.19
N GLN A 134 -13.29 -11.95 0.84
CA GLN A 134 -13.45 -11.45 2.21
C GLN A 134 -12.23 -10.69 2.72
N PRO A 135 -10.98 -11.13 2.46
CA PRO A 135 -9.80 -10.41 2.93
C PRO A 135 -9.69 -8.98 2.41
N PHE A 136 -10.33 -8.65 1.28
CA PHE A 136 -10.24 -7.35 0.64
C PHE A 136 -11.34 -6.37 1.08
N ILE A 137 -12.23 -6.80 1.98
CA ILE A 137 -13.32 -5.98 2.50
C ILE A 137 -12.85 -5.20 3.73
N GLY A 138 -12.90 -3.87 3.64
CA GLY A 138 -12.50 -2.99 4.74
C GLY A 138 -10.99 -2.85 4.93
N GLY A 139 -10.58 -1.84 5.69
CA GLY A 139 -9.19 -1.59 6.08
C GLY A 139 -8.29 -1.20 4.91
N ASP A 140 -7.57 -2.18 4.37
CA ASP A 140 -6.47 -1.98 3.45
C ASP A 140 -6.89 -1.49 2.05
N MET A 141 -6.08 -0.59 1.49
CA MET A 141 -6.38 0.07 0.22
C MET A 141 -5.76 -0.61 -1.00
N HIS A 142 -4.65 -1.35 -0.84
CA HIS A 142 -3.85 -1.81 -1.98
C HIS A 142 -3.64 -3.32 -2.03
N VAL A 143 -3.37 -3.80 -3.25
CA VAL A 143 -2.87 -5.14 -3.54
C VAL A 143 -1.68 -5.02 -4.47
N ARG A 144 -0.73 -5.94 -4.35
CA ARG A 144 0.28 -6.15 -5.37
C ARG A 144 -0.26 -7.16 -6.38
N VAL A 145 -0.52 -6.68 -7.59
CA VAL A 145 -0.91 -7.52 -8.74
C VAL A 145 0.34 -8.18 -9.29
N LEU A 146 0.30 -9.51 -9.37
CA LEU A 146 1.35 -10.38 -9.88
C LEU A 146 0.90 -11.00 -11.19
N VAL A 147 1.60 -10.65 -12.27
CA VAL A 147 1.28 -11.10 -13.62
C VAL A 147 2.38 -12.04 -14.11
N PRO A 148 2.05 -13.29 -14.46
CA PRO A 148 3.01 -14.23 -15.00
C PRO A 148 3.43 -13.84 -16.43
N PRO A 149 4.61 -14.27 -16.89
CA PRO A 149 5.00 -14.13 -18.28
C PRO A 149 3.98 -14.74 -19.24
N VAL A 150 3.82 -14.14 -20.41
CA VAL A 150 2.90 -14.61 -21.45
C VAL A 150 3.28 -16.02 -21.90
N ASP A 151 2.28 -16.86 -22.18
CA ASP A 151 2.41 -18.24 -22.67
C ASP A 151 3.21 -19.19 -21.75
N ARG A 152 3.25 -18.92 -20.44
CA ARG A 152 3.84 -19.80 -19.43
C ARG A 152 2.83 -20.17 -18.34
N GLU A 153 3.03 -21.35 -17.74
CA GLU A 153 2.32 -21.69 -16.51
C GLU A 153 2.80 -20.79 -15.37
N PRO A 154 1.89 -20.20 -14.58
CA PRO A 154 2.28 -19.32 -13.48
C PRO A 154 3.08 -20.08 -12.41
N VAL A 155 4.24 -19.54 -12.09
CA VAL A 155 4.99 -19.90 -10.89
C VAL A 155 4.74 -18.81 -9.87
N TRP A 156 4.04 -19.11 -8.79
CA TRP A 156 3.74 -18.12 -7.75
C TRP A 156 4.85 -18.01 -6.70
N PRO A 157 4.98 -16.87 -6.00
CA PRO A 157 5.98 -16.73 -4.95
C PRO A 157 5.76 -17.76 -3.84
N GLY A 158 6.87 -18.33 -3.36
CA GLY A 158 6.90 -19.17 -2.17
C GLY A 158 7.34 -18.39 -0.93
N ILE A 159 7.72 -19.12 0.11
CA ILE A 159 8.36 -18.55 1.31
C ILE A 159 9.70 -19.24 1.55
N HIS A 160 10.75 -18.46 1.75
CA HIS A 160 12.06 -18.96 2.17
C HIS A 160 12.06 -19.33 3.66
N ASP A 161 12.98 -20.20 4.07
CA ASP A 161 13.11 -20.60 5.48
C ASP A 161 13.43 -19.42 6.42
N ASN A 162 14.03 -18.35 5.89
CA ASN A 162 14.27 -17.08 6.60
C ASN A 162 13.02 -16.19 6.73
N GLY A 163 11.87 -16.62 6.21
CA GLY A 163 10.60 -15.91 6.28
C GLY A 163 10.35 -14.88 5.18
N ARG A 164 11.29 -14.64 4.27
CA ARG A 164 11.10 -13.73 3.12
C ARG A 164 10.28 -14.36 2.01
N ILE A 165 9.74 -13.53 1.14
CA ILE A 165 9.06 -14.00 -0.07
C ILE A 165 10.11 -14.58 -1.03
N ALA A 166 9.87 -15.82 -1.46
CA ALA A 166 10.66 -16.47 -2.49
C ALA A 166 10.09 -16.13 -3.87
N TRP A 167 10.59 -15.04 -4.46
CA TRP A 167 10.16 -14.59 -5.78
C TRP A 167 10.67 -15.52 -6.89
N PRO A 168 9.82 -15.88 -7.88
CA PRO A 168 10.27 -16.54 -9.11
C PRO A 168 11.30 -15.68 -9.85
N THR A 169 12.28 -16.31 -10.49
CA THR A 169 13.37 -15.62 -11.20
C THR A 169 13.57 -16.18 -12.60
N GLY A 170 14.38 -15.52 -13.42
CA GLY A 170 14.66 -15.95 -14.79
C GLY A 170 13.42 -15.85 -15.68
N GLU A 171 13.13 -16.89 -16.43
CA GLU A 171 11.99 -16.94 -17.36
C GLU A 171 10.62 -16.91 -16.67
N ASP A 172 10.56 -17.15 -15.36
CA ASP A 172 9.32 -17.15 -14.58
C ASP A 172 9.13 -15.85 -13.79
N THR A 173 9.98 -14.83 -14.01
CA THR A 173 9.92 -13.54 -13.31
C THR A 173 8.54 -12.90 -13.50
N LEU A 174 7.86 -12.61 -12.39
CA LEU A 174 6.54 -11.99 -12.38
C LEU A 174 6.65 -10.48 -12.54
N LEU A 175 5.75 -9.89 -13.34
CA LEU A 175 5.48 -8.46 -13.23
C LEU A 175 4.73 -8.21 -11.92
N ALA A 176 5.31 -7.40 -11.04
CA ALA A 176 4.71 -7.03 -9.76
C ALA A 176 4.45 -5.51 -9.71
N ARG A 177 3.18 -5.10 -9.55
CA ARG A 177 2.80 -3.69 -9.39
C ARG A 177 1.75 -3.53 -8.30
N VAL A 178 1.87 -2.45 -7.52
CA VAL A 178 0.90 -2.13 -6.47
C VAL A 178 -0.22 -1.30 -7.10
N TYR A 179 -1.45 -1.72 -6.84
CA TYR A 179 -2.65 -1.03 -7.29
C TYR A 179 -3.68 -0.95 -6.17
N THR A 180 -4.50 0.09 -6.22
CA THR A 180 -5.65 0.24 -5.33
C THR A 180 -6.75 -0.74 -5.69
N ILE A 181 -7.32 -1.39 -4.67
CA ILE A 181 -8.61 -2.07 -4.79
C ILE A 181 -9.66 -0.97 -4.96
N ARG A 182 -10.23 -0.82 -6.15
CA ARG A 182 -11.23 0.22 -6.44
C ARG A 182 -12.59 -0.10 -5.83
N LYS A 183 -12.96 -1.37 -5.83
CA LYS A 183 -14.24 -1.89 -5.32
C LYS A 183 -14.11 -3.40 -5.10
N VAL A 184 -14.75 -3.91 -4.05
CA VAL A 184 -15.03 -5.33 -3.89
C VAL A 184 -16.51 -5.60 -4.18
N ASP A 185 -16.78 -6.54 -5.08
CA ASP A 185 -18.11 -7.00 -5.44
C ASP A 185 -18.31 -8.42 -4.88
N VAL A 186 -18.87 -8.47 -3.68
CA VAL A 186 -19.05 -9.72 -2.92
C VAL A 186 -20.01 -10.67 -3.62
N GLU A 187 -21.07 -10.14 -4.22
CA GLU A 187 -22.09 -10.93 -4.92
C GLU A 187 -21.48 -11.74 -6.08
N HIS A 188 -20.53 -11.15 -6.80
CA HIS A 188 -19.88 -11.79 -7.94
C HIS A 188 -18.49 -12.37 -7.62
N SER A 189 -18.02 -12.27 -6.37
CA SER A 189 -16.66 -12.63 -5.95
C SER A 189 -15.59 -11.98 -6.84
N GLN A 190 -15.71 -10.66 -7.02
CA GLN A 190 -14.85 -9.88 -7.90
C GLN A 190 -14.22 -8.67 -7.20
N LEU A 191 -13.06 -8.27 -7.70
CA LEU A 191 -12.40 -7.01 -7.38
C LEU A 191 -12.30 -6.15 -8.63
N TRP A 192 -12.42 -4.85 -8.46
CA TRP A 192 -12.13 -3.88 -9.51
C TRP A 192 -10.79 -3.21 -9.21
N ILE A 193 -9.95 -3.10 -10.23
CA ILE A 193 -8.68 -2.37 -10.17
C ILE A 193 -8.67 -1.38 -11.31
N ASP A 194 -8.41 -0.11 -11.00
CA ASP A 194 -8.30 0.95 -12.00
C ASP A 194 -6.82 1.27 -12.24
N VAL A 195 -6.41 1.24 -13.50
CA VAL A 195 -5.02 1.41 -13.95
C VAL A 195 -4.93 2.61 -14.87
N PHE A 196 -4.19 3.63 -14.41
CA PHE A 196 -3.89 4.82 -15.21
C PHE A 196 -3.02 4.46 -16.43
N GLN A 197 -3.49 4.84 -17.61
CA GLN A 197 -2.85 4.65 -18.90
C GLN A 197 -2.03 5.88 -19.26
N HIS A 198 -0.71 5.71 -19.34
CA HIS A 198 0.26 6.79 -19.48
C HIS A 198 1.38 6.40 -20.45
N PRO A 199 1.05 6.04 -21.70
CA PRO A 199 2.06 5.71 -22.67
C PRO A 199 2.95 6.93 -22.92
N GLU A 200 4.25 6.76 -22.75
CA GLU A 200 5.25 7.79 -23.02
C GLU A 200 6.32 7.20 -23.95
N PRO A 201 6.65 7.87 -25.09
CA PRO A 201 7.64 7.35 -26.02
C PRO A 201 8.98 7.04 -25.35
N GLY A 202 9.43 5.79 -25.46
CA GLY A 202 10.71 5.34 -24.90
C GLY A 202 10.70 5.04 -23.40
N VAL A 203 9.53 5.10 -22.74
CA VAL A 203 9.37 4.72 -21.33
C VAL A 203 8.53 3.45 -21.25
N GLU A 204 9.06 2.42 -20.59
CA GLU A 204 8.31 1.18 -20.37
C GLU A 204 7.25 1.38 -19.28
N THR A 205 6.02 0.96 -19.56
CA THR A 205 4.89 1.08 -18.63
C THR A 205 4.25 -0.27 -18.35
N PRO A 206 5.01 -1.29 -17.89
CA PRO A 206 4.59 -2.69 -17.96
C PRO A 206 3.28 -2.98 -17.21
N GLY A 207 2.96 -2.23 -16.15
CA GLY A 207 1.68 -2.32 -15.47
C GLY A 207 0.49 -1.79 -16.30
N ALA A 208 0.68 -0.64 -16.95
CA ALA A 208 -0.32 -0.08 -17.86
C ALA A 208 -0.45 -0.92 -19.14
N ASP A 209 0.67 -1.43 -19.67
CA ASP A 209 0.71 -2.34 -20.82
C ASP A 209 -0.06 -3.63 -20.55
N PHE A 210 0.20 -4.27 -19.40
CA PHE A 210 -0.59 -5.42 -18.94
C PHE A 210 -2.09 -5.09 -18.89
N ALA A 211 -2.46 -3.98 -18.24
CA ALA A 211 -3.86 -3.63 -18.10
C ALA A 211 -4.53 -3.33 -19.45
N ARG A 212 -3.82 -2.66 -20.37
CA ARG A 212 -4.27 -2.41 -21.75
C ARG A 212 -4.57 -3.72 -22.47
N ASP A 213 -3.63 -4.65 -22.42
CA ASP A 213 -3.67 -5.89 -23.18
C ASP A 213 -4.40 -7.02 -22.46
N ALA A 214 -4.94 -6.74 -21.26
CA ALA A 214 -5.64 -7.71 -20.42
C ALA A 214 -6.85 -8.33 -21.14
N ARG A 215 -6.96 -9.67 -21.06
CA ARG A 215 -8.02 -10.46 -21.70
C ARG A 215 -8.75 -11.33 -20.68
N PRO A 216 -10.06 -11.55 -20.86
CA PRO A 216 -10.80 -12.52 -20.06
C PRO A 216 -10.09 -13.89 -20.03
N GLY A 217 -10.00 -14.50 -18.85
CA GLY A 217 -9.34 -15.79 -18.63
C GLY A 217 -7.84 -15.72 -18.32
N GLN A 218 -7.20 -14.55 -18.42
CA GLN A 218 -5.79 -14.41 -18.03
C GLN A 218 -5.62 -14.58 -16.52
N ARG A 219 -4.69 -15.43 -16.12
CA ARG A 219 -4.36 -15.72 -14.72
C ARG A 219 -3.43 -14.65 -14.15
N LEU A 220 -3.67 -14.27 -12.91
CA LEU A 220 -2.83 -13.39 -12.10
C LEU A 220 -2.92 -13.84 -10.63
N ALA A 221 -2.09 -13.25 -9.77
CA ALA A 221 -2.30 -13.35 -8.33
C ALA A 221 -2.34 -11.96 -7.70
N LEU A 222 -3.09 -11.84 -6.60
CA LEU A 222 -3.11 -10.69 -5.73
C LEU A 222 -2.32 -11.06 -4.48
N LEU A 223 -1.25 -10.32 -4.19
CA LEU A 223 -0.55 -10.40 -2.92
C LEU A 223 -1.01 -9.23 -2.05
N GLY A 224 -1.66 -9.53 -0.93
CA GLY A 224 -2.28 -8.55 -0.05
C GLY A 224 -3.68 -9.00 0.43
N PRO A 225 -4.54 -8.05 0.85
CA PRO A 225 -4.32 -6.62 0.76
C PRO A 225 -3.26 -6.12 1.75
N GLY A 226 -2.88 -4.86 1.61
CA GLY A 226 -2.01 -4.19 2.55
C GLY A 226 -1.82 -2.71 2.21
N GLY A 227 -1.69 -1.90 3.24
CA GLY A 227 -1.21 -0.53 3.16
C GLY A 227 -2.32 0.49 2.90
N GLY A 228 -2.25 1.58 3.65
CA GLY A 228 -3.27 2.64 3.65
C GLY A 228 -4.60 2.15 4.22
N ASP A 229 -5.33 3.05 4.86
CA ASP A 229 -6.63 2.72 5.44
C ASP A 229 -7.71 3.68 4.96
N LEU A 230 -8.95 3.23 5.04
CA LEU A 230 -10.10 4.13 4.94
C LEU A 230 -10.04 5.15 6.08
N PRO A 231 -9.96 6.47 5.77
CA PRO A 231 -9.89 7.48 6.79
C PRO A 231 -11.20 7.55 7.59
N SER A 232 -11.08 7.62 8.91
CA SER A 232 -12.21 7.77 9.83
C SER A 232 -12.19 9.16 10.48
N ALA A 233 -12.85 10.14 9.84
CA ALA A 233 -13.04 11.49 10.37
C ALA A 233 -14.34 12.13 9.86
N GLN A 234 -14.82 13.17 10.54
CA GLN A 234 -16.01 13.92 10.12
C GLN A 234 -15.75 14.80 8.89
N THR A 235 -14.52 15.33 8.77
CA THR A 235 -14.08 16.15 7.64
C THR A 235 -12.80 15.56 7.07
N ILE A 236 -12.76 15.37 5.76
CA ILE A 236 -11.63 14.74 5.07
C ILE A 236 -11.27 15.58 3.85
N PHE A 237 -10.00 15.96 3.78
CA PHE A 237 -9.39 16.56 2.60
C PHE A 237 -8.65 15.47 1.83
N LEU A 238 -9.00 15.30 0.56
CA LEU A 238 -8.43 14.32 -0.36
C LEU A 238 -7.67 15.07 -1.46
N ALA A 239 -6.48 14.63 -1.83
CA ALA A 239 -5.84 15.14 -3.03
C ALA A 239 -4.94 14.13 -3.72
N GLY A 240 -4.83 14.26 -5.04
CA GLY A 240 -3.95 13.40 -5.81
C GLY A 240 -4.05 13.58 -7.31
N ASP A 241 -3.29 12.77 -8.04
CA ASP A 241 -3.37 12.66 -9.50
C ASP A 241 -4.16 11.40 -9.93
N GLU A 242 -4.15 11.05 -11.22
CA GLU A 242 -4.88 9.88 -11.73
C GLU A 242 -4.47 8.58 -11.06
N THR A 243 -3.24 8.46 -10.55
CA THR A 243 -2.79 7.25 -9.85
C THR A 243 -3.49 7.07 -8.50
N ALA A 244 -3.90 8.18 -7.87
CA ALA A 244 -4.61 8.21 -6.59
C ALA A 244 -6.13 8.28 -6.72
N LEU A 245 -6.65 8.68 -7.89
CA LEU A 245 -8.09 8.76 -8.16
C LEU A 245 -8.86 7.46 -7.79
N PRO A 246 -8.36 6.23 -8.05
CA PRO A 246 -9.04 5.01 -7.61
C PRO A 246 -9.23 4.93 -6.09
N ALA A 247 -8.26 5.40 -5.31
CA ALA A 247 -8.32 5.41 -3.84
C ALA A 247 -9.28 6.49 -3.34
N ILE A 248 -9.18 7.72 -3.88
CA ILE A 248 -10.13 8.81 -3.60
C ILE A 248 -11.57 8.36 -3.87
N ALA A 249 -11.80 7.69 -4.99
CA ALA A 249 -13.12 7.23 -5.39
C ALA A 249 -13.64 6.06 -4.52
N ARG A 250 -12.75 5.20 -4.00
CA ARG A 250 -13.13 4.18 -3.01
C ARG A 250 -13.46 4.81 -1.66
N ILE A 251 -12.60 5.70 -1.16
CA ILE A 251 -12.82 6.43 0.10
C ILE A 251 -14.17 7.13 0.03
N ALA A 252 -14.43 7.92 -1.03
CA ALA A 252 -15.69 8.61 -1.19
C ALA A 252 -16.92 7.68 -1.13
N ALA A 253 -16.83 6.49 -1.75
CA ALA A 253 -17.93 5.53 -1.79
C ALA A 253 -18.17 4.80 -0.46
N GLU A 254 -17.13 4.62 0.35
CA GLU A 254 -17.15 3.78 1.56
C GLU A 254 -17.28 4.56 2.87
N ILE A 255 -17.08 5.89 2.87
CA ILE A 255 -17.22 6.69 4.09
C ILE A 255 -18.64 6.65 4.69
N PRO A 256 -18.79 6.88 6.01
CA PRO A 256 -20.08 6.99 6.66
C PRO A 256 -20.91 8.18 6.16
N SER A 257 -22.24 8.07 6.26
CA SER A 257 -23.13 9.19 5.96
C SER A 257 -22.84 10.39 6.87
N GLY A 258 -22.87 11.60 6.30
CA GLY A 258 -22.63 12.85 7.03
C GLY A 258 -21.16 13.29 7.07
N THR A 259 -20.22 12.49 6.55
CA THR A 259 -18.84 12.92 6.35
C THR A 259 -18.75 14.00 5.26
N GLN A 260 -17.94 15.03 5.50
CA GLN A 260 -17.67 16.11 4.56
C GLN A 260 -16.33 15.86 3.86
N LEU A 261 -16.37 15.74 2.53
CA LEU A 261 -15.20 15.53 1.69
C LEU A 261 -14.95 16.79 0.84
N LYS A 262 -13.69 17.23 0.81
CA LYS A 262 -13.18 18.12 -0.23
C LYS A 262 -12.05 17.40 -0.97
N ALA A 263 -12.13 17.34 -2.29
CA ALA A 263 -11.14 16.67 -3.13
C ALA A 263 -10.50 17.64 -4.12
N ILE A 264 -9.17 17.60 -4.26
CA ILE A 264 -8.43 18.25 -5.35
C ILE A 264 -7.79 17.15 -6.20
N ILE A 265 -8.22 17.02 -7.45
CA ILE A 265 -7.81 15.89 -8.30
C ILE A 265 -7.21 16.44 -9.60
N GLU A 266 -5.93 16.15 -9.81
CA GLU A 266 -5.25 16.46 -11.07
C GLU A 266 -5.48 15.32 -12.08
N VAL A 267 -5.97 15.69 -13.27
CA VAL A 267 -6.15 14.78 -14.40
C VAL A 267 -5.59 15.41 -15.68
N HIS A 268 -5.48 14.64 -16.76
CA HIS A 268 -5.01 15.17 -18.04
C HIS A 268 -5.90 16.30 -18.56
N ASP A 269 -7.21 16.06 -18.67
CA ASP A 269 -8.21 17.00 -19.19
C ASP A 269 -9.62 16.67 -18.67
N GLU A 270 -10.62 17.45 -19.07
CA GLU A 270 -12.03 17.29 -18.68
C GLU A 270 -12.60 15.89 -19.02
N ALA A 271 -12.08 15.19 -20.03
CA ALA A 271 -12.58 13.86 -20.41
C ALA A 271 -12.15 12.77 -19.42
N GLU A 272 -11.20 13.08 -18.53
CA GLU A 272 -10.75 12.19 -17.45
C GLU A 272 -11.52 12.40 -16.14
N GLU A 273 -12.42 13.38 -16.06
CA GLU A 273 -13.26 13.58 -14.89
C GLU A 273 -14.23 12.40 -14.68
N GLN A 274 -14.38 11.98 -13.43
CA GLN A 274 -15.24 10.86 -13.05
C GLN A 274 -16.30 11.29 -12.04
N ALA A 275 -17.53 10.81 -12.20
CA ALA A 275 -18.53 10.96 -11.17
C ALA A 275 -18.15 10.14 -9.92
N LEU A 276 -17.95 10.83 -8.80
CA LEU A 276 -17.62 10.20 -7.51
C LEU A 276 -18.89 10.01 -6.68
N SER A 277 -19.29 8.76 -6.48
CA SER A 277 -20.40 8.43 -5.58
C SER A 277 -19.95 8.55 -4.12
N SER A 278 -20.78 9.17 -3.28
CA SER A 278 -20.51 9.31 -1.85
C SER A 278 -21.77 9.17 -1.01
N ARG A 279 -21.63 8.60 0.18
CA ARG A 279 -22.69 8.59 1.21
C ARG A 279 -22.68 9.87 2.05
N GLY A 280 -21.60 10.66 1.98
CA GLY A 280 -21.45 11.98 2.57
C GLY A 280 -21.64 13.09 1.53
N SER A 281 -21.16 14.30 1.85
CA SER A 281 -21.04 15.38 0.87
C SER A 281 -19.65 15.39 0.27
N ILE A 282 -19.54 15.56 -1.04
CA ILE A 282 -18.25 15.70 -1.73
C ILE A 282 -18.23 16.94 -2.62
N GLU A 283 -17.23 17.80 -2.41
CA GLU A 283 -16.86 18.89 -3.30
C GLU A 283 -15.56 18.50 -4.02
N VAL A 284 -15.55 18.56 -5.35
CA VAL A 284 -14.39 18.17 -6.16
C VAL A 284 -13.92 19.38 -6.97
N GLU A 285 -12.64 19.71 -6.83
CA GLU A 285 -11.90 20.63 -7.69
C GLU A 285 -11.04 19.81 -8.64
N TRP A 286 -11.39 19.82 -9.93
CA TRP A 286 -10.59 19.18 -10.97
C TRP A 286 -9.53 20.14 -11.50
N LEU A 287 -8.29 19.67 -11.54
CA LEU A 287 -7.20 20.38 -12.17
C LEU A 287 -6.82 19.67 -13.47
N HIS A 288 -6.75 20.41 -14.58
CA HIS A 288 -6.47 19.85 -15.89
C HIS A 288 -5.03 20.15 -16.33
N ARG A 289 -4.17 19.13 -16.38
CA ARG A 289 -2.78 19.29 -16.80
C ARG A 289 -2.63 19.87 -18.21
N SER A 290 -3.54 19.53 -19.11
CA SER A 290 -3.55 20.04 -20.50
C SER A 290 -3.71 21.56 -20.59
N THR A 291 -4.21 22.22 -19.56
CA THR A 291 -4.37 23.67 -19.52
C THR A 291 -3.21 24.39 -18.85
N TYR A 292 -2.24 23.66 -18.29
CA TYR A 292 -1.09 24.27 -17.62
C TYR A 292 -0.14 24.90 -18.65
N PRO A 293 0.44 26.09 -18.36
CA PRO A 293 1.51 26.62 -19.18
C PRO A 293 2.70 25.65 -19.18
N SER A 294 3.33 25.43 -20.34
CA SER A 294 4.32 24.36 -20.58
C SER A 294 5.48 24.26 -19.58
N ASP A 295 5.87 25.37 -18.94
CA ASP A 295 6.98 25.43 -17.98
C ASP A 295 6.54 25.40 -16.52
N THR A 296 5.23 25.29 -16.25
CA THR A 296 4.70 25.30 -14.89
C THR A 296 4.81 23.91 -14.27
N LYS A 297 5.40 23.83 -13.08
CA LYS A 297 5.53 22.59 -12.30
C LYS A 297 4.91 22.78 -10.93
N GLY A 298 4.48 21.67 -10.32
CA GLY A 298 3.95 21.65 -8.95
C GLY A 298 2.65 22.43 -8.79
N VAL A 299 1.81 22.47 -9.83
CA VAL A 299 0.47 23.09 -9.75
C VAL A 299 -0.36 22.36 -8.70
N LEU A 300 -0.48 21.02 -8.80
CA LEU A 300 -1.17 20.20 -7.81
C LEU A 300 -0.68 20.48 -6.38
N ALA A 301 0.63 20.37 -6.12
CA ALA A 301 1.19 20.63 -4.79
C ALA A 301 0.88 22.04 -4.27
N THR A 302 0.98 23.05 -5.15
CA THR A 302 0.71 24.45 -4.80
C THR A 302 -0.76 24.67 -4.44
N THR A 303 -1.69 24.14 -5.26
CA THR A 303 -3.13 24.20 -5.00
C THR A 303 -3.48 23.48 -3.69
N ILE A 304 -2.90 22.29 -3.46
CA ILE A 304 -3.05 21.57 -2.18
C ILE A 304 -2.58 22.43 -1.00
N CYS A 305 -1.37 22.99 -1.06
CA CYS A 305 -0.83 23.80 0.04
C CYS A 305 -1.71 25.02 0.32
N ASN A 306 -2.21 25.69 -0.72
CA ASN A 306 -3.12 26.83 -0.58
C ASN A 306 -4.44 26.42 0.10
N ALA A 307 -5.02 25.28 -0.29
CA ALA A 307 -6.23 24.76 0.35
C ALA A 307 -6.01 24.33 1.81
N LEU A 308 -4.78 23.98 2.17
CA LEU A 308 -4.39 23.55 3.52
C LEU A 308 -3.87 24.68 4.43
N VAL A 309 -3.92 25.95 3.99
CA VAL A 309 -3.47 27.10 4.81
C VAL A 309 -4.27 27.17 6.12
N ASP A 310 -5.59 27.17 6.02
CA ASP A 310 -6.52 27.33 7.16
C ASP A 310 -7.30 26.04 7.47
N VAL A 311 -6.73 24.88 7.13
CA VAL A 311 -7.37 23.59 7.38
C VAL A 311 -7.45 23.29 8.88
N ASP A 312 -8.66 22.98 9.35
CA ASP A 312 -8.91 22.63 10.75
C ASP A 312 -8.03 21.46 11.22
N ALA A 313 -7.59 21.47 12.48
CA ALA A 313 -6.69 20.46 13.05
C ALA A 313 -7.28 19.04 13.08
N GLN A 314 -8.61 18.91 13.11
CA GLN A 314 -9.34 17.64 13.16
C GLN A 314 -9.66 17.07 11.76
N THR A 315 -9.41 17.85 10.69
CA THR A 315 -9.57 17.35 9.31
C THR A 315 -8.55 16.26 9.02
N PHE A 316 -9.00 15.10 8.53
CA PHE A 316 -8.08 14.09 8.02
C PHE A 316 -7.52 14.55 6.66
N VAL A 317 -6.20 14.60 6.51
CA VAL A 317 -5.54 15.02 5.27
C VAL A 317 -4.97 13.80 4.55
N TRP A 318 -5.58 13.42 3.44
CA TRP A 318 -5.14 12.31 2.60
C TRP A 318 -4.59 12.86 1.28
N VAL A 319 -3.31 12.62 1.01
CA VAL A 319 -2.65 13.06 -0.23
C VAL A 319 -1.81 11.92 -0.79
N ALA A 320 -2.07 11.56 -2.04
CA ALA A 320 -1.21 10.67 -2.79
C ALA A 320 -1.02 11.10 -4.25
N CYS A 321 0.22 11.19 -4.70
CA CYS A 321 0.57 11.59 -6.07
C CYS A 321 2.07 11.32 -6.33
N GLU A 322 2.66 12.07 -7.24
CA GLU A 322 4.09 12.07 -7.52
C GLU A 322 4.94 12.51 -6.32
N LYS A 323 6.13 11.91 -6.17
CA LYS A 323 7.05 12.11 -5.04
C LYS A 323 7.42 13.57 -4.75
N ALA A 324 7.73 14.39 -5.75
CA ALA A 324 8.13 15.78 -5.51
C ALA A 324 6.97 16.62 -4.96
N ASP A 325 5.75 16.35 -5.41
CA ASP A 325 4.55 17.03 -4.92
C ASP A 325 4.24 16.63 -3.47
N VAL A 326 4.27 15.34 -3.15
CA VAL A 326 4.10 14.84 -1.77
C VAL A 326 5.15 15.43 -0.83
N ARG A 327 6.42 15.53 -1.27
CA ARG A 327 7.48 16.16 -0.46
C ARG A 327 7.21 17.64 -0.18
N THR A 328 6.67 18.35 -1.16
CA THR A 328 6.27 19.75 -1.01
C THR A 328 5.15 19.89 0.03
N VAL A 329 4.11 19.05 -0.05
CA VAL A 329 3.01 19.04 0.91
C VAL A 329 3.48 18.65 2.32
N ARG A 330 4.32 17.61 2.46
CA ARG A 330 4.92 17.22 3.76
C ARG A 330 5.69 18.39 4.38
N LYS A 331 6.52 19.09 3.61
CA LYS A 331 7.28 20.26 4.08
C LYS A 331 6.37 21.40 4.53
N PHE A 332 5.26 21.62 3.84
CA PHE A 332 4.27 22.65 4.20
C PHE A 332 3.53 22.32 5.50
N LEU A 333 3.18 21.05 5.72
CA LEU A 333 2.44 20.61 6.91
C LEU A 333 3.32 20.45 8.16
N ALA A 334 4.62 20.15 8.00
CA ALA A 334 5.55 19.93 9.11
C ALA A 334 5.49 20.99 10.25
N PRO A 335 5.51 22.31 9.99
CA PRO A 335 5.44 23.32 11.06
C PRO A 335 4.07 23.41 11.76
N LYS A 336 3.00 22.82 11.20
CA LYS A 336 1.64 22.89 11.75
C LYS A 336 1.37 21.91 12.90
N GLN A 337 2.28 20.97 13.19
CA GLN A 337 2.20 20.03 14.33
C GLN A 337 0.84 19.31 14.46
N ARG A 338 0.28 18.87 13.32
CA ARG A 338 -0.97 18.11 13.30
C ARG A 338 -0.77 16.72 13.88
N ASP A 339 -1.86 16.10 14.38
CA ASP A 339 -1.84 14.70 14.76
C ASP A 339 -1.49 13.83 13.55
N ARG A 340 -0.49 12.96 13.70
CA ARG A 340 -0.05 12.05 12.65
C ARG A 340 -1.15 11.05 12.27
N LYS A 341 -2.07 10.72 13.18
CA LYS A 341 -3.21 9.85 12.91
C LYS A 341 -4.28 10.50 12.02
N LEU A 342 -4.20 11.81 11.80
CA LEU A 342 -5.11 12.57 10.93
C LEU A 342 -4.46 12.93 9.59
N GLN A 343 -3.44 12.19 9.16
CA GLN A 343 -2.83 12.41 7.86
C GLN A 343 -2.33 11.11 7.23
N TYR A 344 -2.50 11.01 5.91
CA TYR A 344 -1.88 10.00 5.05
C TYR A 344 -1.24 10.74 3.89
N LEU A 345 0.08 10.72 3.81
CA LEU A 345 0.85 11.43 2.77
C LEU A 345 1.78 10.42 2.11
N ALA A 346 1.43 9.87 0.95
CA ALA A 346 2.19 8.81 0.30
C ALA A 346 2.49 9.15 -1.16
N TRP A 347 3.70 8.86 -1.66
CA TRP A 347 3.95 8.96 -3.09
C TRP A 347 3.64 7.62 -3.75
N TYR A 348 2.89 7.64 -4.84
CA TYR A 348 2.54 6.43 -5.59
C TYR A 348 3.53 6.16 -6.73
N TRP A 349 4.22 7.20 -7.18
CA TRP A 349 5.22 7.11 -8.24
C TRP A 349 6.25 8.23 -8.11
N GLU A 350 7.36 8.06 -8.82
CA GLU A 350 8.42 9.04 -8.94
C GLU A 350 8.75 9.20 -10.42
N ARG A 351 8.88 10.44 -10.88
CA ARG A 351 9.35 10.71 -12.22
C ARG A 351 10.85 10.39 -12.29
N THR A 352 11.23 9.41 -13.10
CA THR A 352 12.63 9.02 -13.36
C THR A 352 13.33 9.98 -14.30
#